data_AF-A0A846T1B1-F1
#
_entry.id   AF-A0A846T1B1-F1
#
_cell.length_a   1.000
_cell.length_b   1.000
_cell.length_c   1.000
_cell.angle_alpha   90.00
_cell.angle_beta   90.00
_cell.angle_gamma   90.00
#
_symmetry.space_group_name_H-M   'P 1'
#
loop_
_entity.id
_entity.type
_entity.pdbx_description
1 polymer ?
#
loop_
_entity_poly.entity_id
_entity_poly.type
_entity_poly.pdbx_seq_one_letter_code
_entity_poly.pdbx_strand_id
1 'polypeptide(L)'
;MKRLSRLDESKLFIQLKQAQTDNATARDQLVGHVRWVVDNAKYISDQIVRRLPQYTLHNGTHLFNVLSIMEELLPDETLRQLTPLECALCILAAFTHDLGMVMLDDEVRKYQETTGTPENQEWLRHCDAYPEEQRQIKRWQNIRDSEPTRKVEAGRRVGYLEGHLLAEFIRKRHADRLDPIQHWLTRLEDEAKNQALFCYGNFNFKRYLAQIGVSHGQRVSWLREILTAGGKQDSFCRIVDGERVNLAFPGLLVRLADIMDFDASRAPGILYKHFGIENAVSILEWNKHMAMTGWGFDDDTLTYEADGCGHPVYEKSIRGFVNAIKREVEGVSEELNWQQRLLGNKGNNYQLRLLDSSNLGYRPPSITKASPFTFSTIFNLNWISTKSSNC
;
A
#
# COMPACT_ATOMS: atom_id res chain seq x y z
N MET A 1 -2.80 -17.95 -7.60
CA MET A 1 -2.28 -17.50 -6.29
C MET A 1 -3.20 -17.98 -5.17
N LYS A 2 -2.63 -18.45 -4.06
CA LYS A 2 -3.38 -18.85 -2.87
C LYS A 2 -3.70 -17.60 -2.03
N ARG A 3 -4.97 -17.19 -1.94
CA ARG A 3 -5.37 -16.10 -1.03
C ARG A 3 -5.23 -16.55 0.42
N LEU A 4 -4.42 -15.82 1.19
CA LEU A 4 -4.26 -16.05 2.63
C LEU A 4 -5.46 -15.51 3.39
N SER A 5 -5.86 -16.23 4.44
CA SER A 5 -6.89 -15.75 5.38
C SER A 5 -6.45 -15.84 6.84
N ARG A 6 -5.39 -16.61 7.09
CA ARG A 6 -4.80 -16.85 8.41
C ARG A 6 -3.29 -16.77 8.31
N LEU A 7 -2.67 -16.21 9.35
CA LEU A 7 -1.21 -16.09 9.42
C LEU A 7 -0.50 -17.45 9.37
N ASP A 8 -1.11 -18.52 9.88
CA ASP A 8 -0.53 -19.86 9.84
C ASP A 8 -0.41 -20.47 8.44
N GLU A 9 -1.07 -19.88 7.43
CA GLU A 9 -0.98 -20.30 6.04
C GLU A 9 0.19 -19.66 5.28
N SER A 10 0.82 -18.63 5.88
CA SER A 10 1.91 -17.84 5.31
C SER A 10 3.22 -18.60 5.31
N LYS A 11 3.86 -18.69 4.13
CA LYS A 11 5.22 -19.21 3.98
C LYS A 11 6.25 -18.40 4.77
N LEU A 12 6.14 -17.07 4.80
CA LEU A 12 7.01 -16.20 5.59
C LEU A 12 6.87 -16.48 7.09
N PHE A 13 5.65 -16.72 7.58
CA PHE A 13 5.43 -17.03 8.99
C PHE A 13 5.89 -18.45 9.36
N ILE A 14 5.76 -19.41 8.43
CA ILE A 14 6.34 -20.74 8.57
C ILE A 14 7.86 -20.64 8.64
N GLN A 15 8.49 -19.88 7.73
CA GLN A 15 9.93 -19.64 7.73
C GLN A 15 10.38 -18.95 9.02
N LEU A 16 9.67 -17.92 9.52
CA LEU A 16 9.97 -17.27 10.80
C LEU A 16 10.09 -18.27 11.95
N LYS A 17 9.20 -19.28 12.00
CA LYS A 17 9.21 -20.32 13.04
C LYS A 17 10.36 -21.33 12.89
N GLN A 18 10.82 -21.56 11.67
CA GLN A 18 11.76 -22.64 11.32
C GLN A 18 13.19 -22.17 11.03
N ALA A 19 13.37 -20.87 10.78
CA ALA A 19 14.66 -20.28 10.46
C ALA A 19 15.68 -20.62 11.55
N GLN A 20 16.86 -21.03 11.09
CA GLN A 20 18.02 -21.26 11.96
C GLN A 20 18.45 -19.93 12.55
N THR A 21 18.76 -19.93 13.83
CA THR A 21 19.18 -18.75 14.57
C THR A 21 20.03 -19.13 15.77
N ASP A 22 20.94 -18.25 16.15
CA ASP A 22 21.75 -18.39 17.36
C ASP A 22 20.91 -18.14 18.64
N ASN A 23 19.75 -17.48 18.51
CA ASN A 23 18.88 -17.13 19.63
C ASN A 23 17.43 -17.61 19.43
N ALA A 24 17.22 -18.93 19.57
CA ALA A 24 15.90 -19.55 19.40
C ALA A 24 14.83 -18.97 20.34
N THR A 25 15.21 -18.54 21.55
CA THR A 25 14.27 -17.91 22.50
C THR A 25 13.76 -16.57 21.98
N ALA A 26 14.65 -15.72 21.45
CA ALA A 26 14.24 -14.44 20.85
C ALA A 26 13.36 -14.64 19.61
N ARG A 27 13.66 -15.65 18.79
CA ARG A 27 12.81 -16.01 17.64
C ARG A 27 11.42 -16.44 18.08
N ASP A 28 11.31 -17.31 19.09
CA ASP A 28 10.00 -17.81 19.55
C ASP A 28 9.16 -16.69 20.20
N GLN A 29 9.81 -15.75 20.90
CA GLN A 29 9.16 -14.50 21.36
C GLN A 29 8.68 -13.66 20.18
N LEU A 30 9.52 -13.46 19.16
CA LEU A 30 9.19 -12.71 17.96
C LEU A 30 8.00 -13.32 17.21
N VAL A 31 7.89 -14.65 17.13
CA VAL A 31 6.72 -15.34 16.57
C VAL A 31 5.43 -14.94 17.30
N GLY A 32 5.46 -14.91 18.63
CA GLY A 32 4.33 -14.48 19.46
C GLY A 32 3.98 -13.01 19.24
N HIS A 33 4.99 -12.13 19.19
CA HIS A 33 4.82 -10.70 18.92
C HIS A 33 4.22 -10.43 17.54
N VAL A 34 4.72 -11.10 16.50
CA VAL A 34 4.21 -10.96 15.12
C VAL A 34 2.73 -11.34 15.06
N ARG A 35 2.35 -12.47 15.68
CA ARG A 35 0.93 -12.87 15.72
C ARG A 35 0.06 -11.83 16.41
N TRP A 36 0.49 -11.34 17.58
CA TRP A 36 -0.24 -10.33 18.32
C TRP A 36 -0.48 -9.06 17.49
N VAL A 37 0.58 -8.56 16.82
CA VAL A 37 0.47 -7.37 15.97
C VAL A 37 -0.45 -7.63 14.78
N VAL A 38 -0.30 -8.75 14.08
CA VAL A 38 -1.14 -9.12 12.93
C VAL A 38 -2.62 -9.18 13.30
N ASP A 39 -2.96 -9.82 14.42
CA ASP A 39 -4.34 -9.97 14.85
C ASP A 39 -4.98 -8.62 15.19
N ASN A 40 -4.24 -7.71 15.83
CA ASN A 40 -4.73 -6.39 16.22
C ASN A 40 -4.72 -5.36 15.07
N ALA A 41 -3.72 -5.40 14.19
CA ALA A 41 -3.59 -4.47 13.07
C ALA A 41 -4.78 -4.56 12.11
N LYS A 42 -5.35 -5.76 11.91
CA LYS A 42 -6.56 -5.96 11.10
C LYS A 42 -7.74 -5.12 11.60
N TYR A 43 -8.01 -5.15 12.91
CA TYR A 43 -9.11 -4.39 13.50
C TYR A 43 -8.89 -2.88 13.39
N ILE A 44 -7.65 -2.43 13.49
CA ILE A 44 -7.28 -1.03 13.29
C ILE A 44 -7.51 -0.64 11.83
N SER A 45 -7.02 -1.43 10.88
CA SER A 45 -7.15 -1.19 9.43
C SER A 45 -8.62 -1.12 8.99
N ASP A 46 -9.50 -1.93 9.59
CA ASP A 46 -10.94 -1.88 9.34
C ASP A 46 -11.56 -0.49 9.67
N GLN A 47 -10.90 0.33 10.50
CA GLN A 47 -11.36 1.68 10.84
C GLN A 47 -11.03 2.74 9.78
N ILE A 48 -10.21 2.46 8.76
CA ILE A 48 -9.85 3.42 7.71
C ILE A 48 -11.10 4.02 7.06
N VAL A 49 -12.14 3.19 6.84
CA VAL A 49 -13.42 3.59 6.24
C VAL A 49 -14.14 4.70 7.01
N ARG A 50 -13.86 4.86 8.31
CA ARG A 50 -14.48 5.89 9.17
C ARG A 50 -14.17 7.31 8.69
N ARG A 51 -12.95 7.54 8.21
CA ARG A 51 -12.46 8.86 7.77
C ARG A 51 -12.19 8.93 6.26
N LEU A 52 -12.10 7.78 5.60
CA LEU A 52 -11.92 7.66 4.16
C LEU A 52 -13.05 6.82 3.52
N PRO A 53 -14.34 7.18 3.72
CA PRO A 53 -15.47 6.35 3.29
C PRO A 53 -15.61 6.20 1.76
N GLN A 54 -14.98 7.09 0.99
CA GLN A 54 -15.01 7.07 -0.47
C GLN A 54 -13.83 6.29 -1.07
N TYR A 55 -12.86 5.88 -0.25
CA TYR A 55 -11.69 5.15 -0.72
C TYR A 55 -12.02 3.67 -0.89
N THR A 56 -11.22 2.98 -1.71
CA THR A 56 -11.23 1.52 -1.77
C THR A 56 -10.90 0.93 -0.39
N LEU A 57 -11.22 -0.33 -0.17
CA LEU A 57 -10.99 -1.00 1.10
C LEU A 57 -9.49 -1.18 1.35
N HIS A 58 -9.09 -0.92 2.59
CA HIS A 58 -7.74 -1.17 3.14
C HIS A 58 -7.91 -2.01 4.42
N ASN A 59 -8.73 -3.05 4.34
CA ASN A 59 -9.14 -3.88 5.48
C ASN A 59 -8.25 -5.12 5.60
N GLY A 60 -8.55 -6.03 6.54
CA GLY A 60 -7.79 -7.25 6.71
C GLY A 60 -7.59 -8.11 5.44
N THR A 61 -8.52 -8.07 4.47
CA THR A 61 -8.36 -8.77 3.18
C THR A 61 -7.21 -8.19 2.38
N HIS A 62 -7.12 -6.86 2.28
CA HIS A 62 -6.00 -6.18 1.62
C HIS A 62 -4.66 -6.56 2.28
N LEU A 63 -4.57 -6.51 3.61
CA LEU A 63 -3.32 -6.84 4.32
C LEU A 63 -2.84 -8.28 4.04
N PHE A 64 -3.77 -9.25 3.99
CA PHE A 64 -3.43 -10.63 3.62
C PHE A 64 -3.11 -10.80 2.14
N ASN A 65 -3.76 -10.07 1.24
CA ASN A 65 -3.40 -10.07 -0.17
C ASN A 65 -1.97 -9.55 -0.36
N VAL A 66 -1.61 -8.44 0.29
CA VAL A 66 -0.24 -7.89 0.26
C VAL A 66 0.76 -8.96 0.73
N LEU A 67 0.53 -9.59 1.89
CA LEU A 67 1.41 -10.68 2.35
C LEU A 67 1.49 -11.83 1.34
N SER A 68 0.36 -12.23 0.75
CA SER A 68 0.32 -13.28 -0.27
C SER A 68 1.14 -12.92 -1.51
N ILE A 69 1.06 -11.67 -1.97
CA ILE A 69 1.80 -11.19 -3.14
C ILE A 69 3.30 -11.15 -2.82
N MET A 70 3.70 -10.69 -1.63
CA MET A 70 5.10 -10.73 -1.19
C MET A 70 5.66 -12.16 -1.26
N GLU A 71 4.87 -13.17 -0.87
CA GLU A 71 5.28 -14.58 -0.92
C GLU A 71 5.37 -15.15 -2.33
N GLU A 72 4.57 -14.67 -3.29
CA GLU A 72 4.67 -15.07 -4.70
C GLU A 72 5.88 -14.43 -5.39
N LEU A 73 6.25 -13.21 -4.99
CA LEU A 73 7.44 -12.50 -5.49
C LEU A 73 8.75 -13.09 -4.95
N LEU A 74 8.71 -13.91 -3.90
CA LEU A 74 9.88 -14.53 -3.30
C LEU A 74 10.16 -15.91 -3.90
N PRO A 75 11.33 -16.13 -4.53
CA PRO A 75 11.81 -17.48 -4.82
C PRO A 75 11.96 -18.29 -3.52
N ASP A 76 11.68 -19.59 -3.57
CA ASP A 76 11.80 -20.45 -2.40
C ASP A 76 13.24 -20.49 -1.86
N GLU A 77 14.24 -20.32 -2.74
CA GLU A 77 15.67 -20.21 -2.38
C GLU A 77 15.93 -18.97 -1.51
N THR A 78 15.41 -17.81 -1.91
CA THR A 78 15.54 -16.56 -1.14
C THR A 78 14.77 -16.67 0.17
N LEU A 79 13.54 -17.16 0.13
CA LEU A 79 12.71 -17.33 1.34
C LEU A 79 13.45 -18.16 2.41
N ARG A 80 14.05 -19.29 2.03
CA ARG A 80 14.79 -20.17 2.97
C ARG A 80 16.01 -19.51 3.59
N GLN A 81 16.53 -18.44 2.99
CA GLN A 81 17.72 -17.71 3.43
C GLN A 81 17.39 -16.48 4.28
N LEU A 82 16.12 -16.06 4.35
CA LEU A 82 15.71 -14.95 5.20
C LEU A 82 15.87 -15.30 6.68
N THR A 83 16.44 -14.36 7.43
CA THR A 83 16.55 -14.42 8.89
C THR A 83 15.18 -14.30 9.56
N PRO A 84 15.05 -14.68 10.85
CA PRO A 84 13.84 -14.43 11.61
C PRO A 84 13.36 -12.98 11.55
N LEU A 85 14.26 -12.02 11.75
CA LEU A 85 13.87 -10.61 11.75
C LEU A 85 13.41 -10.13 10.37
N GLU A 86 14.01 -10.59 9.28
CA GLU A 86 13.54 -10.23 7.92
C GLU A 86 12.16 -10.79 7.64
N CYS A 87 11.90 -12.06 8.02
CA CYS A 87 10.57 -12.66 7.89
C CYS A 87 9.53 -11.86 8.69
N ALA A 88 9.86 -11.53 9.95
CA ALA A 88 8.98 -10.72 10.80
C ALA A 88 8.73 -9.34 10.22
N LEU A 89 9.76 -8.64 9.73
CA LEU A 89 9.61 -7.31 9.12
C LEU A 89 8.77 -7.36 7.83
N CYS A 90 8.89 -8.40 7.01
CA CYS A 90 8.03 -8.56 5.83
C CYS A 90 6.55 -8.69 6.22
N ILE A 91 6.25 -9.59 7.18
CA ILE A 91 4.89 -9.80 7.66
C ILE A 91 4.35 -8.53 8.31
N LEU A 92 5.10 -7.95 9.25
CA LEU A 92 4.67 -6.76 9.96
C LEU A 92 4.49 -5.57 9.03
N ALA A 93 5.33 -5.39 8.01
CA ALA A 93 5.16 -4.34 7.02
C ALA A 93 3.83 -4.48 6.26
N ALA A 94 3.49 -5.68 5.79
CA ALA A 94 2.21 -5.93 5.12
C ALA A 94 1.01 -5.51 5.98
N PHE A 95 1.08 -5.75 7.29
CA PHE A 95 -0.01 -5.45 8.22
C PHE A 95 0.02 -4.03 8.81
N THR A 96 1.12 -3.29 8.67
CA THR A 96 1.30 -2.00 9.34
C THR A 96 1.50 -0.80 8.41
N HIS A 97 1.76 -1.02 7.11
CA HIS A 97 2.07 0.05 6.16
C HIS A 97 0.97 1.12 6.07
N ASP A 98 -0.29 0.71 6.16
CA ASP A 98 -1.46 1.59 6.07
C ASP A 98 -2.03 2.06 7.41
N LEU A 99 -1.46 1.66 8.55
CA LEU A 99 -2.02 2.06 9.85
C LEU A 99 -2.03 3.58 10.03
N GLY A 100 -1.13 4.30 9.33
CA GLY A 100 -1.14 5.75 9.30
C GLY A 100 -2.39 6.38 8.66
N MET A 101 -3.23 5.60 7.98
CA MET A 101 -4.52 6.04 7.44
C MET A 101 -5.64 6.09 8.49
N VAL A 102 -5.40 5.55 9.69
CA VAL A 102 -6.36 5.62 10.79
C VAL A 102 -6.01 6.80 11.69
N MET A 103 -6.91 7.78 11.74
CA MET A 103 -6.78 8.95 12.60
C MET A 103 -7.97 9.03 13.57
N LEU A 104 -7.66 9.09 14.87
CA LEU A 104 -8.63 9.14 15.96
C LEU A 104 -9.23 10.54 16.12
N ASP A 105 -10.36 10.64 16.81
CA ASP A 105 -11.08 11.92 16.97
C ASP A 105 -10.26 12.97 17.72
N ASP A 106 -9.52 12.58 18.76
CA ASP A 106 -8.65 13.47 19.51
C ASP A 106 -7.48 13.97 18.66
N GLU A 107 -6.99 13.16 17.74
CA GLU A 107 -5.96 13.57 16.77
C GLU A 107 -6.53 14.56 15.76
N VAL A 108 -7.72 14.30 15.19
CA VAL A 108 -8.39 15.24 14.29
C VAL A 108 -8.60 16.60 14.97
N ARG A 109 -9.03 16.60 16.25
CA ARG A 109 -9.20 17.85 17.03
C ARG A 109 -7.90 18.64 17.18
N LYS A 110 -6.75 17.97 17.34
CA LYS A 110 -5.44 18.65 17.39
C LYS A 110 -5.13 19.44 16.11
N TYR A 111 -5.55 18.92 14.96
CA TYR A 111 -5.38 19.59 13.67
C TYR A 111 -6.41 20.70 13.45
N GLN A 112 -7.68 20.45 13.77
CA GLN A 112 -8.77 21.32 13.34
C GLN A 112 -9.19 22.37 14.38
N GLU A 113 -9.02 22.10 15.68
CA GLU A 113 -9.61 22.91 16.76
C GLU A 113 -8.57 23.65 17.63
N THR A 114 -7.35 23.11 17.80
CA THR A 114 -6.31 23.76 18.62
C THR A 114 -5.49 24.78 17.85
N THR A 115 -6.02 26.00 17.74
CA THR A 115 -5.42 27.11 16.99
C THR A 115 -4.02 27.48 17.46
N GLY A 116 -3.12 27.80 16.52
CA GLY A 116 -1.78 28.32 16.81
C GLY A 116 -0.73 27.25 17.11
N THR A 117 -1.11 25.97 17.12
CA THR A 117 -0.19 24.83 17.24
C THR A 117 0.49 24.49 15.90
N PRO A 118 1.66 23.83 15.90
CA PRO A 118 2.29 23.33 14.66
C PRO A 118 1.37 22.42 13.84
N GLU A 119 0.59 21.57 14.50
CA GLU A 119 -0.39 20.67 13.91
C GLU A 119 -1.47 21.47 13.19
N ASN A 120 -2.08 22.44 13.85
CA ASN A 120 -3.10 23.29 13.24
C ASN A 120 -2.55 24.10 12.06
N GLN A 121 -1.33 24.60 12.13
CA GLN A 121 -0.70 25.28 10.99
C GLN A 121 -0.48 24.33 9.80
N GLU A 122 -0.15 23.06 10.05
CA GLU A 122 -0.03 22.05 8.99
C GLU A 122 -1.36 21.75 8.33
N TRP A 123 -2.43 21.64 9.12
CA TRP A 123 -3.79 21.51 8.60
C TRP A 123 -4.20 22.71 7.74
N LEU A 124 -3.96 23.94 8.21
CA LEU A 124 -4.26 25.15 7.44
C LEU A 124 -3.51 25.20 6.11
N ARG A 125 -2.20 24.89 6.11
CA ARG A 125 -1.40 24.81 4.88
C ARG A 125 -1.94 23.77 3.91
N HIS A 126 -2.42 22.63 4.42
CA HIS A 126 -3.09 21.64 3.58
C HIS A 126 -4.35 22.21 2.97
N CYS A 127 -5.24 22.81 3.78
CA CYS A 127 -6.48 23.42 3.28
C CYS A 127 -6.23 24.53 2.26
N ASP A 128 -5.15 25.31 2.38
CA ASP A 128 -4.80 26.39 1.45
C ASP A 128 -4.50 25.89 0.03
N ALA A 129 -4.14 24.60 -0.12
CA ALA A 129 -3.99 23.96 -1.43
C ALA A 129 -5.33 23.65 -2.12
N TYR A 130 -6.47 23.86 -1.45
CA TYR A 130 -7.84 23.55 -1.92
C TYR A 130 -8.77 24.78 -1.83
N PRO A 131 -8.45 25.89 -2.52
CA PRO A 131 -9.18 27.15 -2.38
C PRO A 131 -10.63 27.07 -2.89
N GLU A 132 -10.92 26.20 -3.85
CA GLU A 132 -12.29 26.04 -4.37
C GLU A 132 -13.18 25.32 -3.36
N GLU A 133 -12.69 24.25 -2.75
CA GLU A 133 -13.35 23.52 -1.68
C GLU A 133 -13.63 24.44 -0.49
N GLN A 134 -12.64 25.26 -0.09
CA GLN A 134 -12.84 26.26 0.97
C GLN A 134 -13.94 27.28 0.62
N ARG A 135 -13.96 27.78 -0.63
CA ARG A 135 -15.03 28.69 -1.09
C ARG A 135 -16.39 28.02 -1.03
N GLN A 136 -16.49 26.77 -1.47
CA GLN A 136 -17.74 26.02 -1.43
C GLN A 136 -18.20 25.74 0.00
N ILE A 137 -17.29 25.37 0.90
CA ILE A 137 -17.59 25.17 2.33
C ILE A 137 -18.21 26.46 2.90
N LYS A 138 -17.57 27.61 2.72
CA LYS A 138 -18.09 28.92 3.19
C LYS A 138 -19.45 29.23 2.59
N ARG A 139 -19.64 29.01 1.29
CA ARG A 139 -20.92 29.21 0.60
C ARG A 139 -22.02 28.34 1.21
N TRP A 140 -21.75 27.05 1.44
CA TRP A 140 -22.73 26.12 2.00
C TRP A 140 -22.99 26.38 3.48
N GLN A 141 -21.99 26.81 4.26
CA GLN A 141 -22.18 27.27 5.64
C GLN A 141 -23.13 28.47 5.68
N ASN A 142 -22.95 29.46 4.80
CA ASN A 142 -23.87 30.60 4.71
C ASN A 142 -25.30 30.15 4.40
N ILE A 143 -25.51 29.26 3.42
CA ILE A 143 -26.85 28.72 3.09
C ILE A 143 -27.43 27.96 4.29
N ARG A 144 -26.62 27.15 4.98
CA ARG A 144 -27.06 26.39 6.16
C ARG A 144 -27.58 27.30 7.26
N ASP A 145 -26.93 28.45 7.45
CA ASP A 145 -27.20 29.37 8.53
C ASP A 145 -28.29 30.40 8.17
N SER A 146 -28.46 30.74 6.88
CA SER A 146 -29.45 31.73 6.41
C SER A 146 -30.77 31.13 5.87
N GLU A 147 -30.78 29.87 5.41
CA GLU A 147 -31.94 29.24 4.76
C GLU A 147 -32.42 27.99 5.53
N PRO A 148 -33.40 28.10 6.45
CA PRO A 148 -33.87 26.98 7.26
C PRO A 148 -34.35 25.77 6.45
N THR A 149 -34.94 26.00 5.27
CA THR A 149 -35.44 24.94 4.38
C THR A 149 -34.33 24.07 3.78
N ARG A 150 -33.11 24.62 3.64
CA ARG A 150 -31.96 23.93 3.04
C ARG A 150 -30.87 23.56 4.04
N LYS A 151 -31.09 23.83 5.33
CA LYS A 151 -30.15 23.56 6.42
C LYS A 151 -29.58 22.13 6.40
N VAL A 152 -30.42 21.12 6.15
CA VAL A 152 -30.00 19.71 6.12
C VAL A 152 -29.13 19.41 4.90
N GLU A 153 -29.54 19.85 3.70
CA GLU A 153 -28.77 19.70 2.46
C GLU A 153 -27.40 20.38 2.59
N ALA A 154 -27.40 21.63 3.03
CA ALA A 154 -26.20 22.43 3.21
C ALA A 154 -25.27 21.80 4.25
N GLY A 155 -25.80 21.31 5.38
CA GLY A 155 -25.02 20.58 6.38
C GLY A 155 -24.34 19.32 5.81
N ARG A 156 -25.06 18.54 4.99
CA ARG A 156 -24.47 17.38 4.30
C ARG A 156 -23.36 17.78 3.32
N ARG A 157 -23.56 18.85 2.55
CA ARG A 157 -22.57 19.35 1.59
C ARG A 157 -21.30 19.86 2.28
N VAL A 158 -21.45 20.58 3.39
CA VAL A 158 -20.30 21.00 4.23
C VAL A 158 -19.55 19.77 4.74
N GLY A 159 -20.24 18.82 5.37
CA GLY A 159 -19.61 17.61 5.91
C GLY A 159 -18.92 16.76 4.83
N TYR A 160 -19.47 16.69 3.63
CA TYR A 160 -18.84 16.03 2.49
C TYR A 160 -17.52 16.70 2.09
N LEU A 161 -17.52 18.03 1.94
CA LEU A 161 -16.32 18.78 1.53
C LEU A 161 -15.24 18.76 2.62
N GLU A 162 -15.61 18.97 3.88
CA GLU A 162 -14.69 18.88 5.03
C GLU A 162 -14.13 17.46 5.18
N GLY A 163 -14.99 16.44 5.00
CA GLY A 163 -14.58 15.04 4.99
C GLY A 163 -13.61 14.73 3.86
N HIS A 164 -13.80 15.29 2.67
CA HIS A 164 -12.85 15.16 1.55
C HIS A 164 -11.49 15.78 1.89
N LEU A 165 -11.46 17.00 2.42
CA LEU A 165 -10.21 17.65 2.84
C LEU A 165 -9.46 16.83 3.90
N LEU A 166 -10.18 16.26 4.87
CA LEU A 166 -9.62 15.40 5.90
C LEU A 166 -9.07 14.09 5.33
N ALA A 167 -9.81 13.45 4.42
CA ALA A 167 -9.34 12.22 3.77
C ALA A 167 -8.04 12.45 2.98
N GLU A 168 -7.95 13.54 2.22
CA GLU A 168 -6.72 13.89 1.49
C GLU A 168 -5.55 14.23 2.43
N PHE A 169 -5.84 14.87 3.57
CA PHE A 169 -4.84 15.17 4.59
C PHE A 169 -4.23 13.90 5.17
N ILE A 170 -5.10 12.95 5.57
CA ILE A 170 -4.69 11.65 6.10
C ILE A 170 -3.92 10.87 5.03
N ARG A 171 -4.44 10.81 3.80
CA ARG A 171 -3.81 10.13 2.66
C ARG A 171 -2.42 10.69 2.36
N LYS A 172 -2.19 12.01 2.36
CA LYS A 172 -0.81 12.49 2.13
C LYS A 172 0.10 12.09 3.28
N ARG A 173 -0.34 12.27 4.52
CA ARG A 173 0.50 12.05 5.69
C ARG A 173 0.90 10.60 5.92
N HIS A 174 0.02 9.62 5.69
CA HIS A 174 0.29 8.24 6.11
C HIS A 174 1.58 7.66 5.49
N ALA A 175 1.92 8.10 4.26
CA ALA A 175 3.10 7.64 3.55
C ALA A 175 4.20 8.71 3.41
N ASP A 176 4.00 9.94 3.92
CA ASP A 176 5.02 11.01 3.94
C ASP A 176 5.67 11.19 5.32
N ARG A 177 5.01 10.69 6.37
CA ARG A 177 5.37 10.97 7.76
C ARG A 177 5.48 9.68 8.56
N LEU A 178 6.46 9.63 9.45
CA LEU A 178 6.66 8.46 10.33
C LEU A 178 5.71 8.44 11.53
N ASP A 179 5.28 9.61 12.02
CA ASP A 179 4.47 9.73 13.23
C ASP A 179 3.15 8.95 13.18
N PRO A 180 2.38 8.89 12.07
CA PRO A 180 1.11 8.16 12.07
C PRO A 180 1.30 6.66 12.32
N ILE A 181 2.27 6.02 11.64
CA ILE A 181 2.56 4.60 11.87
C ILE A 181 3.17 4.41 13.26
N GLN A 182 4.14 5.23 13.67
CA GLN A 182 4.75 5.12 15.01
C GLN A 182 3.74 5.29 16.14
N HIS A 183 2.72 6.12 15.97
CA HIS A 183 1.63 6.28 16.92
C HIS A 183 0.91 4.95 17.15
N TRP A 184 0.52 4.27 16.07
CA TRP A 184 -0.15 2.97 16.16
C TRP A 184 0.75 1.86 16.69
N LEU A 185 2.02 1.82 16.29
CA LEU A 185 2.96 0.85 16.86
C LEU A 185 3.12 1.07 18.38
N THR A 186 3.18 2.31 18.84
CA THR A 186 3.25 2.61 20.29
C THR A 186 1.99 2.17 21.01
N ARG A 187 0.79 2.43 20.45
CA ARG A 187 -0.46 1.94 21.05
C ARG A 187 -0.55 0.42 21.12
N LEU A 188 -0.07 -0.29 20.09
CA LEU A 188 -0.01 -1.75 20.10
C LEU A 188 0.90 -2.28 21.21
N GLU A 189 2.04 -1.62 21.44
CA GLU A 189 2.99 -1.91 22.53
C GLU A 189 2.37 -1.69 23.92
N ASP A 190 1.66 -0.57 24.08
CA ASP A 190 0.96 -0.21 25.32
C ASP A 190 -0.19 -1.18 25.64
N GLU A 191 -1.01 -1.52 24.64
CA GLU A 191 -2.13 -2.46 24.79
C GLU A 191 -1.64 -3.88 25.09
N ALA A 192 -0.54 -4.30 24.46
CA ALA A 192 0.13 -5.57 24.77
C ALA A 192 0.72 -5.59 26.19
N LYS A 193 0.89 -4.42 26.83
CA LYS A 193 1.65 -4.23 28.07
C LYS A 193 3.05 -4.84 27.97
N ASN A 194 3.66 -4.74 26.79
CA ASN A 194 4.93 -5.38 26.47
C ASN A 194 5.84 -4.41 25.71
N GLN A 195 6.74 -3.76 26.43
CA GLN A 195 7.71 -2.81 25.86
C GLN A 195 8.73 -3.47 24.92
N ALA A 196 8.80 -4.81 24.89
CA ALA A 196 9.63 -5.59 23.97
C ALA A 196 8.87 -6.10 22.74
N LEU A 197 7.62 -5.66 22.52
CA LEU A 197 6.79 -6.13 21.40
C LEU A 197 7.48 -5.97 20.04
N PHE A 198 8.23 -4.88 19.86
CA PHE A 198 9.00 -4.60 18.64
C PHE A 198 10.50 -4.80 18.85
N CYS A 199 10.88 -5.82 19.63
CA CYS A 199 12.26 -6.22 19.84
C CYS A 199 12.52 -7.64 19.32
N TYR A 200 13.73 -7.84 18.77
CA TYR A 200 14.31 -9.15 18.50
C TYR A 200 15.62 -9.22 19.29
N GLY A 201 15.61 -10.04 20.34
CA GLY A 201 16.58 -9.98 21.42
C GLY A 201 16.68 -8.57 21.99
N ASN A 202 17.86 -7.95 21.87
CA ASN A 202 18.11 -6.59 22.37
C ASN A 202 17.91 -5.50 21.30
N PHE A 203 17.50 -5.86 20.09
CA PHE A 203 17.34 -4.92 18.99
C PHE A 203 15.90 -4.43 18.85
N ASN A 204 15.67 -3.16 19.15
CA ASN A 204 14.37 -2.52 18.92
C ASN A 204 14.22 -2.15 17.43
N PHE A 205 13.29 -2.81 16.75
CA PHE A 205 13.01 -2.60 15.34
C PHE A 205 11.80 -1.69 15.05
N LYS A 206 11.14 -1.13 16.07
CA LYS A 206 9.90 -0.33 15.93
C LYS A 206 10.03 0.81 14.91
N ARG A 207 11.11 1.60 15.03
CA ARG A 207 11.37 2.72 14.12
C ARG A 207 11.62 2.25 12.69
N TYR A 208 12.35 1.14 12.52
CA TYR A 208 12.65 0.57 11.21
C TYR A 208 11.38 0.05 10.54
N LEU A 209 10.50 -0.61 11.29
CA LEU A 209 9.18 -1.04 10.79
C LEU A 209 8.35 0.15 10.28
N ALA A 210 8.31 1.25 11.04
CA ALA A 210 7.63 2.47 10.58
C ALA A 210 8.25 3.06 9.30
N GLN A 211 9.59 3.04 9.18
CA GLN A 211 10.28 3.48 7.96
C GLN A 211 9.96 2.57 6.77
N ILE A 212 9.91 1.25 6.97
CA ILE A 212 9.52 0.28 5.95
C ILE A 212 8.07 0.55 5.50
N GLY A 213 7.14 0.76 6.43
CA GLY A 213 5.75 1.09 6.12
C GLY A 213 5.62 2.38 5.30
N VAL A 214 6.19 3.50 5.79
CA VAL A 214 6.20 4.79 5.08
C VAL A 214 6.86 4.69 3.72
N SER A 215 7.85 3.82 3.59
CA SER A 215 8.57 3.69 2.34
C SER A 215 7.66 3.38 1.17
N HIS A 216 6.45 2.81 1.34
CA HIS A 216 5.59 2.44 0.22
C HIS A 216 5.11 3.61 -0.65
N GLY A 217 4.91 4.79 -0.07
CA GLY A 217 4.52 6.00 -0.81
C GLY A 217 5.68 6.89 -1.23
N GLN A 218 6.93 6.52 -0.94
CA GLN A 218 8.12 7.30 -1.27
C GLN A 218 8.71 6.92 -2.63
N ARG A 219 9.85 7.52 -3.01
CA ARG A 219 10.67 7.01 -4.12
C ARG A 219 11.37 5.71 -3.71
N VAL A 220 11.63 4.81 -4.66
CA VAL A 220 12.18 3.46 -4.38
C VAL A 220 13.48 3.50 -3.55
N SER A 221 14.40 4.42 -3.84
CA SER A 221 15.68 4.54 -3.12
C SER A 221 15.56 5.15 -1.71
N TRP A 222 14.41 5.71 -1.34
CA TRP A 222 14.24 6.51 -0.12
C TRP A 222 14.58 5.73 1.15
N LEU A 223 14.13 4.48 1.26
CA LEU A 223 14.35 3.69 2.47
C LEU A 223 15.85 3.46 2.70
N ARG A 224 16.57 3.04 1.66
CA ARG A 224 18.04 2.90 1.73
C ARG A 224 18.70 4.21 2.12
N GLU A 225 18.32 5.32 1.50
CA GLU A 225 18.91 6.64 1.77
C GLU A 225 18.71 7.05 3.24
N ILE A 226 17.53 6.82 3.81
CA ILE A 226 17.25 7.09 5.22
C ILE A 226 18.00 6.14 6.15
N LEU A 227 18.11 4.85 5.82
CA LEU A 227 18.84 3.86 6.63
C LEU A 227 20.36 4.06 6.59
N THR A 228 20.87 4.70 5.55
CA THR A 228 22.30 4.99 5.35
C THR A 228 22.67 6.44 5.67
N ALA A 229 21.70 7.27 6.05
CA ALA A 229 21.92 8.67 6.37
C ALA A 229 22.98 8.84 7.47
N GLY A 230 24.10 9.45 7.11
CA GLY A 230 25.23 9.69 8.03
C GLY A 230 26.08 8.46 8.34
N GLY A 231 25.92 7.35 7.62
CA GLY A 231 26.64 6.10 7.83
C GLY A 231 27.35 5.55 6.58
N LYS A 232 27.74 4.27 6.66
CA LYS A 232 28.30 3.54 5.51
C LYS A 232 27.19 3.21 4.51
N GLN A 233 27.56 3.03 3.25
CA GLN A 233 26.61 2.69 2.18
C GLN A 233 25.86 1.38 2.42
N ASP A 234 26.42 0.45 3.21
CA ASP A 234 25.81 -0.84 3.57
C ASP A 234 25.04 -0.82 4.91
N SER A 235 24.83 0.35 5.52
CA SER A 235 24.18 0.47 6.84
C SER A 235 22.71 0.05 6.87
N PHE A 236 22.08 -0.12 5.70
CA PHE A 236 20.77 -0.76 5.58
C PHE A 236 20.81 -2.26 5.92
N CYS A 237 22.00 -2.88 5.93
CA CYS A 237 22.24 -4.20 6.51
C CYS A 237 22.86 -4.05 7.91
N ARG A 238 22.26 -4.68 8.91
CA ARG A 238 22.77 -4.65 10.30
C ARG A 238 23.09 -6.04 10.81
N ILE A 239 23.97 -6.12 11.79
CA ILE A 239 24.13 -7.34 12.61
C ILE A 239 23.18 -7.24 13.79
N VAL A 240 22.26 -8.18 13.89
CA VAL A 240 21.24 -8.25 14.94
C VAL A 240 21.26 -9.67 15.50
N ASP A 241 21.49 -9.82 16.80
CA ASP A 241 21.59 -11.14 17.46
C ASP A 241 22.51 -12.14 16.73
N GLY A 242 23.63 -11.68 16.18
CA GLY A 242 24.60 -12.51 15.44
C GLY A 242 24.29 -12.68 13.95
N GLU A 243 23.09 -12.29 13.51
CA GLU A 243 22.61 -12.49 12.15
C GLU A 243 22.73 -11.21 11.31
N ARG A 244 22.97 -11.35 10.00
CA ARG A 244 22.95 -10.22 9.07
C ARG A 244 21.54 -10.02 8.55
N VAL A 245 20.95 -8.86 8.85
CA VAL A 245 19.57 -8.49 8.50
C VAL A 245 19.60 -7.32 7.52
N ASN A 246 18.99 -7.49 6.34
CA ASN A 246 18.73 -6.42 5.39
C ASN A 246 17.40 -5.73 5.72
N LEU A 247 17.47 -4.54 6.33
CA LEU A 247 16.30 -3.75 6.73
C LEU A 247 15.61 -3.05 5.55
N ALA A 248 16.26 -2.95 4.38
CA ALA A 248 15.67 -2.33 3.19
C ALA A 248 14.85 -3.32 2.36
N PHE A 249 15.22 -4.60 2.37
CA PHE A 249 14.58 -5.63 1.54
C PHE A 249 13.07 -5.80 1.80
N PRO A 250 12.56 -5.81 3.06
CA PRO A 250 11.13 -5.82 3.32
C PRO A 250 10.37 -4.62 2.70
N GLY A 251 11.04 -3.46 2.58
CA GLY A 251 10.49 -2.26 1.95
C GLY A 251 10.30 -2.41 0.44
N LEU A 252 11.21 -3.12 -0.23
CA LEU A 252 11.06 -3.43 -1.67
C LEU A 252 9.87 -4.36 -1.92
N LEU A 253 9.68 -5.35 -1.05
CA LEU A 253 8.57 -6.30 -1.16
C LEU A 253 7.21 -5.64 -0.92
N VAL A 254 7.05 -4.89 0.18
CA VAL A 254 5.75 -4.29 0.53
C VAL A 254 5.30 -3.28 -0.52
N ARG A 255 6.25 -2.53 -1.12
CA ARG A 255 6.01 -1.61 -2.23
C ARG A 255 5.40 -2.29 -3.44
N LEU A 256 6.04 -3.37 -3.89
CA LEU A 256 5.55 -4.14 -5.03
C LEU A 256 4.21 -4.78 -4.71
N ALA A 257 4.09 -5.40 -3.53
CA ALA A 257 2.89 -6.12 -3.16
C ALA A 257 1.66 -5.22 -2.99
N ASP A 258 1.81 -4.05 -2.38
CA ASP A 258 0.72 -3.08 -2.24
C ASP A 258 0.22 -2.59 -3.60
N ILE A 259 1.12 -2.12 -4.49
CA ILE A 259 0.70 -1.63 -5.81
C ILE A 259 0.16 -2.75 -6.71
N MET A 260 0.61 -3.99 -6.51
CA MET A 260 0.16 -5.17 -7.26
C MET A 260 -1.16 -5.74 -6.75
N ASP A 261 -1.64 -5.35 -5.56
CA ASP A 261 -2.96 -5.73 -5.03
C ASP A 261 -4.08 -4.97 -5.75
N PHE A 262 -4.17 -5.26 -7.05
CA PHE A 262 -5.03 -4.61 -8.02
C PHE A 262 -6.12 -5.57 -8.48
N ASP A 263 -7.08 -5.80 -7.58
CA ASP A 263 -8.25 -6.62 -7.89
C ASP A 263 -9.54 -6.07 -7.27
N ALA A 264 -10.67 -6.68 -7.63
CA ALA A 264 -12.00 -6.25 -7.20
C ALA A 264 -12.27 -6.42 -5.69
N SER A 265 -11.45 -7.17 -4.94
CA SER A 265 -11.59 -7.28 -3.48
C SER A 265 -11.31 -5.96 -2.76
N ARG A 266 -10.52 -5.06 -3.37
CA ARG A 266 -10.36 -3.67 -2.93
C ARG A 266 -11.62 -2.81 -3.13
N ALA A 267 -12.50 -3.18 -4.06
CA ALA A 267 -13.68 -2.40 -4.41
C ALA A 267 -14.93 -3.28 -4.59
N PRO A 268 -15.47 -3.91 -3.52
CA PRO A 268 -16.62 -4.81 -3.66
C PRO A 268 -17.84 -4.06 -4.20
N GLY A 269 -18.40 -4.53 -5.32
CA GLY A 269 -19.48 -3.82 -6.02
C GLY A 269 -20.76 -3.62 -5.20
N ILE A 270 -21.00 -4.46 -4.19
CA ILE A 270 -22.11 -4.27 -3.24
C ILE A 270 -21.92 -3.01 -2.38
N LEU A 271 -20.68 -2.68 -2.01
CA LEU A 271 -20.38 -1.48 -1.23
C LEU A 271 -20.45 -0.25 -2.12
N TYR A 272 -19.90 -0.32 -3.34
CA TYR A 272 -19.98 0.77 -4.31
C TYR A 272 -21.41 1.27 -4.52
N LYS A 273 -22.38 0.36 -4.63
CA LYS A 273 -23.81 0.67 -4.80
C LYS A 273 -24.46 1.34 -3.60
N HIS A 274 -23.90 1.21 -2.39
CA HIS A 274 -24.50 1.67 -1.15
C HIS A 274 -23.71 2.77 -0.42
N PHE A 275 -22.43 2.94 -0.73
CA PHE A 275 -21.56 3.93 -0.09
C PHE A 275 -21.85 5.36 -0.57
N GLY A 276 -22.54 5.52 -1.71
CA GLY A 276 -22.85 6.85 -2.24
C GLY A 276 -21.59 7.62 -2.59
N ILE A 277 -20.65 7.00 -3.31
CA ILE A 277 -19.37 7.60 -3.69
C ILE A 277 -19.65 8.71 -4.72
N GLU A 278 -19.29 9.95 -4.37
CA GLU A 278 -19.54 11.15 -5.20
C GLU A 278 -18.25 11.71 -5.80
N ASN A 279 -17.10 11.50 -5.16
CA ASN A 279 -15.82 12.03 -5.63
C ASN A 279 -15.41 11.36 -6.95
N ALA A 280 -15.14 12.16 -7.99
CA ALA A 280 -14.83 11.64 -9.32
C ALA A 280 -13.56 10.77 -9.37
N VAL A 281 -12.54 11.09 -8.56
CA VAL A 281 -11.32 10.29 -8.45
C VAL A 281 -11.63 8.95 -7.78
N SER A 282 -12.41 8.96 -6.69
CA SER A 282 -12.89 7.74 -6.04
C SER A 282 -13.74 6.89 -6.99
N ILE A 283 -14.69 7.49 -7.73
CA ILE A 283 -15.48 6.77 -8.74
C ILE A 283 -14.56 6.09 -9.75
N LEU A 284 -13.56 6.79 -10.27
CA LEU A 284 -12.61 6.23 -11.22
C LEU A 284 -11.81 5.07 -10.61
N GLU A 285 -11.32 5.24 -9.39
CA GLU A 285 -10.55 4.24 -8.67
C GLU A 285 -11.36 2.97 -8.39
N TRP A 286 -12.59 3.12 -7.90
CA TRP A 286 -13.49 1.99 -7.64
C TRP A 286 -13.85 1.24 -8.92
N ASN A 287 -14.22 1.95 -9.99
CA ASN A 287 -14.57 1.30 -11.26
C ASN A 287 -13.36 0.60 -11.89
N LYS A 288 -12.16 1.17 -11.76
CA LYS A 288 -10.90 0.55 -12.19
C LYS A 288 -10.66 -0.79 -11.48
N HIS A 289 -10.79 -0.84 -10.14
CA HIS A 289 -10.66 -2.09 -9.37
C HIS A 289 -11.80 -3.08 -9.65
N MET A 290 -13.05 -2.61 -9.75
CA MET A 290 -14.21 -3.46 -10.02
C MET A 290 -14.17 -4.14 -11.40
N ALA A 291 -13.51 -3.52 -12.38
CA ALA A 291 -13.33 -4.11 -13.71
C ALA A 291 -12.37 -5.31 -13.70
N MET A 292 -11.58 -5.50 -12.64
CA MET A 292 -10.63 -6.59 -12.57
C MET A 292 -11.34 -7.91 -12.24
N THR A 293 -11.26 -8.89 -13.14
CA THR A 293 -11.84 -10.23 -12.95
C THR A 293 -10.85 -11.21 -12.32
N GLY A 294 -9.57 -11.01 -12.58
CA GLY A 294 -8.52 -11.84 -12.04
C GLY A 294 -7.13 -11.32 -12.34
N TRP A 295 -6.16 -11.92 -11.69
CA TRP A 295 -4.76 -11.72 -12.01
C TRP A 295 -3.98 -12.99 -11.70
N GLY A 296 -2.84 -13.15 -12.36
CA GLY A 296 -2.00 -14.34 -12.24
C GLY A 296 -0.54 -13.99 -12.40
N PHE A 297 0.30 -14.77 -11.72
CA PHE A 297 1.75 -14.72 -11.84
C PHE A 297 2.19 -16.10 -12.32
N ASP A 298 2.71 -16.18 -13.54
CA ASP A 298 3.18 -17.42 -14.17
C ASP A 298 4.57 -17.19 -14.75
N ASP A 299 5.52 -18.06 -14.39
CA ASP A 299 6.95 -17.90 -14.61
C ASP A 299 7.45 -16.48 -14.25
N ASP A 300 7.65 -15.63 -15.26
CA ASP A 300 8.10 -14.24 -15.16
C ASP A 300 7.06 -13.24 -15.74
N THR A 301 5.78 -13.63 -15.77
CA THR A 301 4.68 -12.84 -16.35
C THR A 301 3.57 -12.58 -15.32
N LEU A 302 3.29 -11.31 -15.07
CA LEU A 302 2.13 -10.83 -14.31
C LEU A 302 1.03 -10.46 -15.30
N THR A 303 -0.09 -11.16 -15.22
CA THR A 303 -1.24 -10.92 -16.06
C THR A 303 -2.37 -10.36 -15.22
N TYR A 304 -2.97 -9.27 -15.69
CA TYR A 304 -4.22 -8.72 -15.17
C TYR A 304 -5.32 -8.94 -16.21
N GLU A 305 -6.42 -9.55 -15.79
CA GLU A 305 -7.60 -9.75 -16.62
C GLU A 305 -8.71 -8.81 -16.17
N ALA A 306 -9.21 -8.01 -17.11
CA ALA A 306 -10.28 -7.06 -16.86
C ALA A 306 -11.46 -7.34 -17.79
N ASP A 307 -12.66 -7.29 -17.23
CA ASP A 307 -13.93 -7.36 -17.94
C ASP A 307 -14.88 -6.26 -17.42
N GLY A 308 -15.99 -6.02 -18.10
CA GLY A 308 -16.96 -5.02 -17.66
C GLY A 308 -16.44 -3.59 -17.75
N CYS A 309 -15.44 -3.33 -18.61
CA CYS A 309 -14.93 -1.99 -18.89
C CYS A 309 -15.91 -1.19 -19.75
N GLY A 310 -17.03 -0.77 -19.16
CA GLY A 310 -18.14 -0.12 -19.86
C GLY A 310 -17.87 1.29 -20.38
N HIS A 311 -16.68 1.86 -20.14
CA HIS A 311 -16.31 3.20 -20.59
C HIS A 311 -14.80 3.34 -20.89
N PRO A 312 -14.39 4.03 -21.97
CA PRO A 312 -12.97 4.20 -22.34
C PRO A 312 -12.10 4.86 -21.26
N VAL A 313 -12.71 5.67 -20.37
CA VAL A 313 -12.01 6.30 -19.25
C VAL A 313 -11.51 5.27 -18.24
N TYR A 314 -12.25 4.18 -18.01
CA TYR A 314 -11.84 3.11 -17.11
C TYR A 314 -10.70 2.30 -17.71
N GLU A 315 -10.77 1.98 -19.02
CA GLU A 315 -9.68 1.30 -19.73
C GLU A 315 -8.39 2.12 -19.66
N LYS A 316 -8.48 3.43 -19.93
CA LYS A 316 -7.34 4.35 -19.82
C LYS A 316 -6.76 4.37 -18.41
N SER A 317 -7.60 4.33 -17.37
CA SER A 317 -7.17 4.29 -15.97
C SER A 317 -6.46 2.97 -15.63
N ILE A 318 -7.01 1.83 -16.07
CA ILE A 318 -6.38 0.49 -15.93
C ILE A 318 -5.00 0.49 -16.59
N ARG A 319 -4.90 0.93 -17.86
CA ARG A 319 -3.61 1.01 -18.57
C ARG A 319 -2.62 1.92 -17.86
N GLY A 320 -3.09 3.07 -17.36
CA GLY A 320 -2.27 4.00 -16.58
C GLY A 320 -1.72 3.36 -15.31
N PHE A 321 -2.54 2.55 -14.63
CA PHE A 321 -2.17 1.85 -13.41
C PHE A 321 -1.20 0.69 -13.67
N VAL A 322 -1.41 -0.11 -14.72
CA VAL A 322 -0.45 -1.14 -15.15
C VAL A 322 0.91 -0.52 -15.49
N ASN A 323 0.93 0.65 -16.14
CA ASN A 323 2.17 1.39 -16.38
C ASN A 323 2.82 1.89 -15.08
N ALA A 324 2.05 2.17 -14.03
CA ALA A 324 2.60 2.52 -12.71
C ALA A 324 3.24 1.30 -12.04
N ILE A 325 2.58 0.14 -12.07
CA ILE A 325 3.16 -1.14 -11.61
C ILE A 325 4.47 -1.42 -12.34
N LYS A 326 4.50 -1.25 -13.67
CA LYS A 326 5.72 -1.45 -14.47
C LYS A 326 6.89 -0.56 -13.99
N ARG A 327 6.65 0.73 -13.82
CA ARG A 327 7.68 1.67 -13.31
C ARG A 327 8.17 1.28 -11.92
N GLU A 328 7.26 0.82 -11.07
CA GLU A 328 7.61 0.37 -9.72
C GLU A 328 8.49 -0.89 -9.75
N VAL A 329 8.14 -1.88 -10.59
CA VAL A 329 8.96 -3.09 -10.81
C VAL A 329 10.35 -2.74 -11.35
N GLU A 330 10.44 -1.85 -12.34
CA GLU A 330 11.71 -1.38 -12.90
C GLU A 330 12.58 -0.72 -11.82
N GLY A 331 12.01 0.23 -11.06
CA GLY A 331 12.73 0.91 -10.00
C GLY A 331 13.19 -0.03 -8.87
N VAL A 332 12.35 -0.98 -8.47
CA VAL A 332 12.72 -2.00 -7.46
C VAL A 332 13.80 -2.94 -7.99
N SER A 333 13.75 -3.31 -9.28
CA SER A 333 14.81 -4.10 -9.91
C SER A 333 16.14 -3.36 -9.90
N GLU A 334 16.15 -2.07 -10.27
CA GLU A 334 17.35 -1.24 -10.24
C GLU A 334 17.94 -1.12 -8.83
N GLU A 335 17.10 -0.85 -7.83
CA GLU A 335 17.51 -0.71 -6.44
C GLU A 335 17.98 -2.05 -5.84
N LEU A 336 17.30 -3.16 -6.12
CA LEU A 336 17.72 -4.49 -5.69
C LEU A 336 19.08 -4.85 -6.30
N ASN A 337 19.25 -4.66 -7.60
CA ASN A 337 20.53 -4.89 -8.29
C ASN A 337 21.64 -4.01 -7.72
N TRP A 338 21.33 -2.77 -7.34
CA TRP A 338 22.29 -1.88 -6.67
C TRP A 338 22.71 -2.46 -5.31
N GLN A 339 21.76 -2.89 -4.48
CA GLN A 339 22.04 -3.49 -3.17
C GLN A 339 22.85 -4.79 -3.30
N GLN A 340 22.51 -5.64 -4.26
CA GLN A 340 23.24 -6.88 -4.54
C GLN A 340 24.70 -6.61 -4.90
N ARG A 341 24.96 -5.68 -5.82
CA ARG A 341 26.33 -5.29 -6.22
C ARG A 341 27.14 -4.78 -5.04
N LEU A 342 26.53 -3.97 -4.17
CA LEU A 342 27.20 -3.46 -2.97
C LEU A 342 27.56 -4.58 -1.99
N LEU A 343 26.67 -5.55 -1.80
CA LEU A 343 26.84 -6.65 -0.84
C LEU A 343 27.69 -7.82 -1.37
N GLY A 344 28.01 -7.83 -2.67
CA GLY A 344 28.75 -8.90 -3.33
C GLY A 344 28.05 -10.25 -3.18
N ASN A 345 28.79 -11.32 -2.86
CA ASN A 345 28.23 -12.67 -2.72
C ASN A 345 27.09 -12.77 -1.69
N LYS A 346 27.08 -11.90 -0.66
CA LYS A 346 26.01 -11.86 0.35
C LYS A 346 24.71 -11.24 -0.20
N GLY A 347 24.82 -10.45 -1.26
CA GLY A 347 23.70 -9.87 -1.98
C GLY A 347 22.91 -10.91 -2.78
N ASN A 348 23.57 -11.96 -3.27
CA ASN A 348 22.96 -13.01 -4.10
C ASN A 348 21.80 -13.75 -3.40
N ASN A 349 21.72 -13.65 -2.07
CA ASN A 349 20.65 -14.23 -1.27
C ASN A 349 19.31 -13.52 -1.51
N TYR A 350 19.34 -12.23 -1.84
CA TYR A 350 18.14 -11.40 -2.01
C TYR A 350 17.74 -11.39 -3.48
N GLN A 351 16.83 -12.27 -3.87
CA GLN A 351 16.28 -12.31 -5.22
C GLN A 351 14.77 -12.15 -5.15
N LEU A 352 14.21 -11.56 -6.20
CA LEU A 352 12.77 -11.42 -6.39
C LEU A 352 12.44 -12.00 -7.77
N ARG A 353 11.28 -12.64 -7.89
CA ARG A 353 10.67 -12.97 -9.17
C ARG A 353 10.17 -11.67 -9.79
N LEU A 354 11.09 -10.91 -10.35
CA LEU A 354 10.79 -9.66 -11.03
C LEU A 354 10.53 -9.97 -12.49
N LEU A 355 9.38 -9.49 -12.95
CA LEU A 355 8.96 -9.58 -14.32
C LEU A 355 10.05 -9.00 -15.22
N ASP A 356 10.39 -9.70 -16.30
CA ASP A 356 11.06 -9.02 -17.39
C ASP A 356 10.09 -7.95 -17.91
N SER A 357 10.49 -6.68 -17.76
CA SER A 357 9.70 -5.50 -18.15
C SER A 357 9.25 -5.52 -19.62
N SER A 358 9.84 -6.41 -20.44
CA SER A 358 9.47 -6.67 -21.83
C SER A 358 8.22 -7.56 -22.02
N ASN A 359 7.72 -8.26 -20.98
CA ASN A 359 6.65 -9.27 -21.11
C ASN A 359 5.29 -8.92 -20.48
N LEU A 360 5.07 -7.67 -20.03
CA LEU A 360 3.75 -7.22 -19.56
C LEU A 360 2.78 -6.98 -20.74
N GLY A 361 2.06 -8.03 -21.13
CA GLY A 361 1.03 -8.00 -22.17
C GLY A 361 -0.36 -7.72 -21.59
N TYR A 362 -1.03 -6.67 -22.08
CA TYR A 362 -2.47 -6.50 -21.88
C TYR A 362 -3.22 -7.30 -22.96
N ARG A 363 -4.00 -8.30 -22.55
CA ARG A 363 -5.01 -8.89 -23.44
C ARG A 363 -6.28 -8.04 -23.34
N PRO A 364 -6.74 -7.39 -24.42
CA PRO A 364 -8.00 -6.67 -24.38
C PRO A 364 -9.15 -7.65 -24.10
N PRO A 365 -10.21 -7.21 -23.41
CA PRO A 365 -11.41 -8.00 -23.27
C PRO A 365 -11.90 -8.41 -24.65
N SER A 366 -12.30 -9.67 -24.78
CA SER A 366 -12.98 -10.12 -25.99
C SER A 366 -14.33 -9.40 -26.03
N ILE A 367 -14.52 -8.53 -27.02
CA ILE A 367 -15.79 -7.83 -27.25
C ILE A 367 -16.82 -8.89 -27.66
N THR A 368 -17.45 -9.54 -26.69
CA THR A 368 -18.67 -10.29 -26.92
C THR A 368 -19.78 -9.27 -27.09
N LYS A 369 -20.39 -9.28 -28.27
CA LYS A 369 -21.49 -8.38 -28.64
C LYS A 369 -22.65 -8.54 -27.64
N ALA A 370 -22.76 -7.63 -26.68
CA ALA A 370 -24.02 -7.26 -26.08
C ALA A 370 -24.52 -5.97 -26.74
N SER A 371 -25.59 -6.06 -27.52
CA SER A 371 -26.33 -4.91 -28.08
C SER A 371 -27.19 -4.23 -27.01
N PRO A 372 -27.79 -3.05 -27.25
CA PRO A 372 -27.37 -1.92 -28.07
C PRO A 372 -27.50 -0.59 -27.29
N PHE A 373 -26.42 0.15 -27.09
CA PHE A 373 -26.47 1.61 -27.16
C PHE A 373 -25.17 2.07 -27.82
N THR A 374 -25.33 2.51 -29.06
CA THR A 374 -24.30 2.92 -30.02
C THR A 374 -23.55 4.16 -29.57
N PHE A 375 -22.21 4.16 -29.71
CA PHE A 375 -21.51 5.22 -30.45
C PHE A 375 -20.39 4.59 -31.29
N SER A 376 -20.46 4.81 -32.59
CA SER A 376 -19.44 4.45 -33.57
C SER A 376 -18.32 5.48 -33.57
N THR A 377 -17.07 5.05 -33.41
CA THR A 377 -15.93 5.74 -34.01
C THR A 377 -14.92 4.70 -34.50
N ILE A 378 -14.79 4.61 -35.82
CA ILE A 378 -13.79 3.83 -36.54
C ILE A 378 -12.47 4.58 -36.46
N PHE A 379 -11.37 3.90 -36.08
CA PHE A 379 -10.03 4.27 -36.52
C PHE A 379 -9.24 3.01 -36.87
N ASN A 380 -8.94 2.86 -38.16
CA ASN A 380 -7.92 1.96 -38.68
C ASN A 380 -6.55 2.62 -38.50
N LEU A 381 -5.54 1.87 -38.05
CA LEU A 381 -4.14 2.13 -38.37
C LEU A 381 -3.39 0.79 -38.44
N ASN A 382 -2.90 0.51 -39.65
CA ASN A 382 -2.26 -0.73 -40.04
C ASN A 382 -0.90 -0.92 -39.38
N TRP A 383 -0.62 -2.18 -39.04
CA TRP A 383 0.71 -2.74 -38.86
C TRP A 383 1.52 -2.67 -40.16
N ILE A 384 2.76 -2.17 -40.10
CA ILE A 384 3.82 -2.60 -41.01
C ILE A 384 4.93 -3.20 -40.15
N SER A 385 5.03 -4.52 -40.22
CA SER A 385 6.17 -5.31 -39.79
C SER A 385 7.25 -5.21 -40.87
N THR A 386 8.43 -4.71 -40.55
CA THR A 386 9.63 -5.00 -41.33
C THR A 386 10.50 -5.96 -40.53
N LYS A 387 10.36 -7.26 -40.82
CA LYS A 387 11.44 -8.23 -40.65
C LYS A 387 12.54 -7.88 -41.66
N SER A 388 13.77 -7.82 -41.17
CA SER A 388 14.97 -7.94 -41.99
C SER A 388 15.07 -9.36 -42.56
N SER A 389 15.50 -9.50 -43.82
CA SER A 389 16.64 -10.35 -44.23
C SER A 389 16.75 -10.48 -45.76
N ASN A 390 18.01 -10.36 -46.21
CA ASN A 390 18.63 -10.92 -47.42
C ASN A 390 18.29 -10.35 -48.82
N CYS A 391 19.41 -10.02 -49.49
CA CYS A 391 19.66 -9.58 -50.87
C CYS A 391 19.30 -8.14 -51.22
#